data_AF-A0A427XPG9-F1
#
_entry.id   AF-A0A427XPG9-F1
#
_cell.length_a   1.000
_cell.length_b   1.000
_cell.length_c   1.000
_cell.angle_alpha   90.00
_cell.angle_beta   90.00
_cell.angle_gamma   90.00
#
_symmetry.space_group_name_H-M   'P 1'
#
loop_
_entity.id
_entity.type
_entity.pdbx_description
1 polymer ?
#
loop_
_entity_poly.entity_id
_entity_poly.type
_entity_poly.pdbx_seq_one_letter_code
_entity_poly.pdbx_strand_id
1 'polypeptide(L)'
;MKPDTDIAFPHLPIEQFDRYAHQLDGLLDAHWAPEVFPFNHLSLPRLPEIKNPEYALQARTHRSIPARIDPDGDPELECLNFFETVGDGLLQGQVTRALVASGCNVADDLTVLRSKLVCNSTLSHVAWAYRLHHGYRHTQQMKSPHQKLMGDLFEAYIGAAWMDARERGTEREVDDFLLEFFKPAHWPQWQPMLQEMLRTGPQKRQGKVAQYRLNKAKRQREAAVKEAAKVAGVKAAVETVQGSLGRTNA
;
A
#
# COMPACT_ATOMS: atom_id res chain seq x y z
N MET A 1 5.47 19.27 33.86
CA MET A 1 6.27 19.27 32.61
C MET A 1 5.52 20.14 31.61
N LYS A 2 6.04 21.31 31.22
CA LYS A 2 5.42 22.11 30.15
C LYS A 2 5.66 21.35 28.84
N PRO A 3 4.65 21.09 27.99
CA PRO A 3 4.90 20.55 26.67
C PRO A 3 5.71 21.59 25.89
N ASP A 4 6.86 21.17 25.35
CA ASP A 4 7.60 21.94 24.37
C ASP A 4 6.69 22.14 23.15
N THR A 5 6.10 23.32 23.03
CA THR A 5 5.14 23.67 21.97
C THR A 5 5.83 24.21 20.70
N ASP A 6 7.16 24.28 20.68
CA ASP A 6 7.93 24.85 19.56
C ASP A 6 8.43 23.77 18.59
N ILE A 7 7.53 22.86 18.17
CA ILE A 7 7.81 21.92 17.07
C ILE A 7 7.20 22.45 15.78
N ALA A 8 7.54 23.69 15.42
CA ALA A 8 7.52 24.06 14.01
C ALA A 8 8.53 23.15 13.30
N PHE A 9 8.13 22.48 12.22
CA PHE A 9 9.10 21.79 11.37
C PHE A 9 10.19 22.80 11.00
N PRO A 10 11.47 22.62 11.39
CA PRO A 10 12.50 23.52 10.93
C PRO A 10 12.56 23.36 9.42
N HIS A 11 12.00 24.34 8.71
CA HIS A 11 12.14 24.49 7.27
C HIS A 11 13.60 24.82 7.01
N LEU A 12 14.46 23.81 6.98
CA LEU A 12 15.79 23.99 6.43
C LEU A 12 15.62 24.27 4.93
N PRO A 13 16.26 25.32 4.39
CA PRO A 13 16.30 25.56 2.96
C PRO A 13 16.76 24.28 2.23
N ILE A 14 16.14 23.99 1.09
CA ILE A 14 16.46 22.82 0.23
C ILE A 14 17.97 22.73 -0.06
N GLU A 15 18.66 23.87 -0.13
CA GLU A 15 20.10 23.97 -0.37
C GLU A 15 20.97 23.35 0.74
N GLN A 16 20.43 23.16 1.95
CA GLN A 16 21.15 22.46 3.02
C GLN A 16 21.03 20.93 2.90
N PHE A 17 20.09 20.44 2.08
CA PHE A 17 19.78 19.01 1.97
C PHE A 17 20.94 18.19 1.39
N ASP A 18 21.66 18.70 0.40
CA ASP A 18 22.81 18.01 -0.22
C ASP A 18 23.95 17.74 0.79
N ARG A 19 24.13 18.62 1.79
CA ARG A 19 25.10 18.39 2.87
C ARG A 19 24.66 17.29 3.83
N TYR A 20 23.35 17.08 3.96
CA TYR A 20 22.78 16.04 4.81
C TYR A 20 22.61 14.71 4.07
N ALA A 21 22.45 14.69 2.74
CA ALA A 21 22.27 13.45 1.97
C ALA A 21 23.34 12.39 2.28
N HIS A 22 24.62 12.80 2.36
CA HIS A 22 25.72 11.93 2.76
C HIS A 22 25.67 11.48 4.24
N GLN A 23 25.01 12.23 5.13
CA GLN A 23 24.74 11.82 6.51
C GLN A 23 23.50 10.91 6.62
N LEU A 24 22.54 11.03 5.69
CA LEU A 24 21.36 10.16 5.62
C LEU A 24 21.76 8.72 5.29
N ASP A 25 22.74 8.52 4.40
CA ASP A 25 23.27 7.19 4.06
C ASP A 25 23.88 6.44 5.27
N GLY A 26 24.33 7.16 6.30
CA GLY A 26 24.88 6.56 7.53
C GLY A 26 23.85 6.32 8.64
N LEU A 27 22.64 6.87 8.51
CA LEU A 27 21.57 6.79 9.51
C LEU A 27 20.44 5.84 9.12
N LEU A 28 20.28 5.57 7.82
CA LEU A 28 19.42 4.48 7.36
C LEU A 28 20.02 3.17 7.85
N ASP A 29 19.21 2.40 8.57
CA ASP A 29 19.60 1.08 9.02
C ASP A 29 20.04 0.27 7.79
N ALA A 30 21.15 -0.47 7.88
CA ALA A 30 21.73 -1.24 6.77
C ALA A 30 20.76 -2.31 6.19
N HIS A 31 19.60 -2.45 6.82
CA HIS A 31 18.53 -3.39 6.50
C HIS A 31 17.34 -2.78 5.75
N TRP A 32 17.31 -1.47 5.48
CA TRP A 32 16.26 -0.89 4.65
C TRP A 32 16.36 -1.44 3.23
N ALA A 33 15.23 -1.92 2.70
CA ALA A 33 15.16 -2.23 1.28
C ALA A 33 15.27 -0.94 0.47
N PRO A 34 15.92 -0.96 -0.70
CA PRO A 34 15.91 0.18 -1.60
C PRO A 34 14.47 0.50 -2.01
N GLU A 35 14.22 1.75 -2.38
CA GLU A 35 12.93 2.13 -2.93
C GLU A 35 12.62 1.33 -4.19
N VAL A 36 11.43 0.74 -4.23
CA VAL A 36 10.97 -0.03 -5.39
C VAL A 36 10.70 0.90 -6.57
N PHE A 37 10.41 2.16 -6.26
CA PHE A 37 10.11 3.20 -7.23
C PHE A 37 10.91 4.47 -6.91
N PRO A 38 12.05 4.69 -7.61
CA PRO A 38 12.87 5.87 -7.42
C PRO A 38 12.12 7.18 -7.69
N PHE A 39 12.35 8.17 -6.83
CA PHE A 39 11.78 9.50 -6.91
C PHE A 39 12.85 10.59 -6.78
N ASN A 40 12.56 11.79 -7.29
CA ASN A 40 13.43 12.93 -7.12
C ASN A 40 13.05 13.72 -5.85
N HIS A 41 13.75 13.44 -4.75
CA HIS A 41 13.52 14.04 -3.44
C HIS A 41 13.61 15.58 -3.44
N LEU A 42 14.44 16.18 -4.31
CA LEU A 42 14.58 17.64 -4.42
C LEU A 42 13.40 18.31 -5.12
N SER A 43 12.62 17.53 -5.88
CA SER A 43 11.48 18.05 -6.62
C SER A 43 10.16 17.90 -5.87
N LEU A 44 10.14 17.16 -4.75
CA LEU A 44 8.89 16.86 -4.05
C LEU A 44 8.12 18.13 -3.64
N PRO A 45 6.79 18.15 -3.78
CA PRO A 45 5.98 19.30 -3.36
C PRO A 45 6.04 19.49 -1.84
N ARG A 46 5.71 20.69 -1.37
CA ARG A 46 5.64 20.96 0.07
C ARG A 46 4.46 20.20 0.70
N LEU A 47 4.69 19.55 1.83
CA LEU A 47 3.63 18.91 2.61
C LEU A 47 2.53 19.91 3.03
N PRO A 48 1.25 19.50 3.01
CA PRO A 48 0.16 20.31 3.54
C PRO A 48 0.31 20.46 5.06
N GLU A 49 0.05 21.65 5.58
CA GLU A 49 0.23 21.93 7.00
C GLU A 49 -0.95 21.39 7.83
N ILE A 50 -0.66 20.72 8.95
CA ILE A 50 -1.67 20.27 9.93
C ILE A 50 -1.84 21.38 10.97
N LYS A 51 -2.98 22.09 10.95
CA LYS A 51 -3.23 23.22 11.85
C LYS A 51 -3.64 22.78 13.25
N ASN A 52 -4.39 21.69 13.35
CA ASN A 52 -4.77 21.08 14.61
C ASN A 52 -3.52 20.40 15.26
N PRO A 53 -3.00 20.93 16.39
CA PRO A 53 -1.81 20.39 17.04
C PRO A 53 -2.05 18.98 17.60
N GLU A 54 -3.29 18.60 17.90
CA GLU A 54 -3.64 17.26 18.37
C GLU A 54 -3.52 16.23 17.25
N TYR A 55 -3.99 16.55 16.04
CA TYR A 55 -3.84 15.68 14.86
C TYR A 55 -2.38 15.54 14.45
N ALA A 56 -1.62 16.64 14.47
CA ALA A 56 -0.19 16.63 14.20
C ALA A 56 0.59 15.74 15.19
N LEU A 57 0.16 15.73 16.45
CA LEU A 57 0.73 14.92 17.50
C LEU A 57 0.33 13.43 17.38
N GLN A 58 -0.96 13.15 17.19
CA GLN A 58 -1.49 11.80 17.08
C GLN A 58 -0.88 11.06 15.87
N ALA A 59 -0.75 11.74 14.73
CA ALA A 59 -0.07 11.21 13.53
C ALA A 59 1.40 10.79 13.76
N ARG A 60 2.01 11.25 14.87
CA ARG A 60 3.39 10.90 15.27
C ARG A 60 3.45 10.04 16.51
N THR A 61 2.32 9.64 17.06
CA THR A 61 2.24 8.88 18.31
C THR A 61 1.95 7.42 17.99
N HIS A 62 2.91 6.56 18.29
CA HIS A 62 2.71 5.12 18.14
C HIS A 62 1.76 4.56 19.18
N ARG A 63 1.01 3.52 18.82
CA ARG A 63 0.08 2.79 19.70
C ARG A 63 0.69 2.27 21.00
N SER A 64 2.02 2.13 21.06
CA SER A 64 2.70 1.69 22.28
C SER A 64 2.66 2.74 23.39
N ILE A 65 2.46 4.03 23.03
CA ILE A 65 2.30 5.10 24.02
C ILE A 65 0.88 5.00 24.57
N PRO A 66 0.72 4.94 25.91
CA PRO A 66 -0.60 4.92 26.51
C PRO A 66 -1.46 6.08 26.02
N ALA A 67 -2.74 5.79 25.78
CA ALA A 67 -3.75 6.80 25.48
C ALA A 67 -3.67 7.93 26.53
N ARG A 68 -3.74 9.17 26.04
CA ARG A 68 -3.60 10.39 26.83
C ARG A 68 -4.89 10.81 27.50
N ILE A 69 -6.04 10.51 26.90
CA ILE A 69 -7.26 11.29 27.16
C ILE A 69 -8.30 10.47 27.92
N ASP A 70 -8.40 9.15 27.71
CA ASP A 70 -9.42 8.35 28.39
C ASP A 70 -8.98 6.88 28.63
N PRO A 71 -8.92 6.37 29.88
CA PRO A 71 -8.70 4.94 30.14
C PRO A 71 -9.84 4.05 29.61
N ASP A 72 -11.03 4.60 29.37
CA ASP A 72 -12.17 3.92 28.77
C ASP A 72 -12.28 4.17 27.24
N GLY A 73 -11.40 5.03 26.69
CA GLY A 73 -11.33 5.35 25.27
C GLY A 73 -10.67 4.25 24.44
N ASP A 74 -10.98 4.20 23.15
CA ASP A 74 -10.31 3.30 22.21
C ASP A 74 -8.88 3.81 21.92
N PRO A 75 -7.81 3.11 22.36
CA PRO A 75 -6.43 3.53 22.13
C PRO A 75 -6.06 3.61 20.65
N GLU A 76 -6.81 2.96 19.74
CA GLU A 76 -6.58 3.05 18.30
C GLU A 76 -6.93 4.45 17.74
N LEU A 77 -7.85 5.18 18.41
CA LEU A 77 -8.25 6.53 18.00
C LEU A 77 -7.25 7.61 18.41
N GLU A 78 -6.37 7.32 19.36
CA GLU A 78 -5.39 8.29 19.90
C GLU A 78 -3.98 8.09 19.36
N CYS A 79 -3.80 7.21 18.36
CA CYS A 79 -2.51 6.93 17.75
C CYS A 79 -2.56 7.07 16.23
N LEU A 80 -1.38 6.97 15.61
CA LEU A 80 -1.22 7.19 14.18
C LEU A 80 -2.05 6.23 13.31
N ASN A 81 -2.47 5.07 13.84
CA ASN A 81 -3.15 4.00 13.11
C ASN A 81 -4.46 4.43 12.42
N PHE A 82 -5.27 5.27 13.08
CA PHE A 82 -6.47 5.80 12.45
C PHE A 82 -6.12 6.66 11.23
N PHE A 83 -5.17 7.57 11.36
CA PHE A 83 -4.75 8.42 10.26
C PHE A 83 -3.98 7.65 9.18
N GLU A 84 -3.20 6.63 9.53
CA GLU A 84 -2.54 5.70 8.60
C GLU A 84 -3.59 5.11 7.65
N THR A 85 -4.68 4.58 8.22
CA THR A 85 -5.77 3.99 7.44
C THR A 85 -6.42 4.98 6.48
N VAL A 86 -6.70 6.21 6.95
CA VAL A 86 -7.25 7.28 6.10
C VAL A 86 -6.26 7.67 4.99
N GLY A 87 -4.99 7.82 5.34
CA GLY A 87 -3.91 8.20 4.43
C GLY A 87 -3.66 7.18 3.33
N ASP A 88 -3.60 5.89 3.66
CA ASP A 88 -3.47 4.79 2.69
C ASP A 88 -4.61 4.83 1.66
N GLY A 89 -5.85 4.99 2.13
CA GLY A 89 -7.01 5.12 1.25
C GLY A 89 -6.91 6.30 0.27
N LEU A 90 -6.49 7.47 0.76
CA LEU A 90 -6.27 8.67 -0.07
C LEU A 90 -5.15 8.47 -1.10
N LEU A 91 -4.01 7.92 -0.66
CA LEU A 91 -2.86 7.63 -1.52
C LEU A 91 -3.22 6.63 -2.61
N GLN A 92 -3.89 5.53 -2.27
CA GLN A 92 -4.34 4.52 -3.24
C GLN A 92 -5.34 5.10 -4.24
N GLY A 93 -6.28 5.93 -3.80
CA GLY A 93 -7.24 6.59 -4.66
C GLY A 93 -6.55 7.54 -5.65
N GLN A 94 -5.68 8.41 -5.14
CA GLN A 94 -5.06 9.43 -5.97
C GLN A 94 -4.02 8.86 -6.94
N VAL A 95 -3.19 7.91 -6.52
CA VAL A 95 -2.25 7.25 -7.43
C VAL A 95 -2.99 6.50 -8.55
N THR A 96 -4.14 5.88 -8.24
CA THR A 96 -4.98 5.24 -9.25
C THR A 96 -5.47 6.27 -10.27
N ARG A 97 -5.97 7.43 -9.82
CA ARG A 97 -6.41 8.51 -10.72
C ARG A 97 -5.26 9.03 -11.60
N ALA A 98 -4.08 9.24 -11.02
CA ALA A 98 -2.89 9.70 -11.74
C ALA A 98 -2.42 8.67 -12.79
N LEU A 99 -2.44 7.37 -12.47
CA LEU A 99 -2.09 6.31 -13.40
C LEU A 99 -3.09 6.22 -14.57
N VAL A 100 -4.39 6.30 -14.28
CA VAL A 100 -5.43 6.33 -15.33
C VAL A 100 -5.28 7.55 -16.24
N ALA A 101 -5.06 8.74 -15.65
CA ALA A 101 -4.82 9.96 -16.41
C ALA A 101 -3.56 9.89 -17.27
N SER A 102 -2.57 9.07 -16.87
CA SER A 102 -1.35 8.81 -17.64
C SER A 102 -1.54 7.78 -18.77
N GLY A 103 -2.77 7.27 -18.98
CA GLY A 103 -3.08 6.29 -20.02
C GLY A 103 -3.00 4.82 -19.58
N CYS A 104 -2.79 4.53 -18.29
CA CYS A 104 -2.84 3.17 -17.78
C CYS A 104 -4.29 2.71 -17.64
N ASN A 105 -4.79 1.94 -18.60
CA ASN A 105 -6.20 1.51 -18.66
C ASN A 105 -6.42 0.01 -18.43
N VAL A 106 -5.37 -0.74 -18.07
CA VAL A 106 -5.47 -2.17 -17.77
C VAL A 106 -5.44 -2.39 -16.26
N ALA A 107 -6.46 -3.05 -15.71
CA ALA A 107 -6.63 -3.25 -14.26
C ALA A 107 -5.45 -3.97 -13.58
N ASP A 108 -4.93 -5.04 -14.19
CA ASP A 108 -3.73 -5.75 -13.69
C ASP A 108 -2.53 -4.80 -13.61
N ASP A 109 -2.32 -3.98 -14.66
CA ASP A 109 -1.18 -3.08 -14.76
C ASP A 109 -1.31 -1.93 -13.75
N LEU A 110 -2.53 -1.37 -13.59
CA LEU A 110 -2.85 -0.38 -12.56
C LEU A 110 -2.54 -0.90 -11.15
N THR A 111 -2.94 -2.15 -10.86
CA THR A 111 -2.74 -2.76 -9.54
C THR A 111 -1.26 -2.93 -9.22
N VAL A 112 -0.47 -3.38 -10.21
CA VAL A 112 0.99 -3.56 -10.06
C VAL A 112 1.72 -2.22 -9.95
N LEU A 113 1.38 -1.22 -10.76
CA LEU A 113 2.02 0.09 -10.69
C LEU A 113 1.68 0.79 -9.38
N ARG A 114 0.40 0.79 -8.98
CA ARG A 114 -0.04 1.32 -7.70
C ARG A 114 0.72 0.67 -6.55
N SER A 115 0.76 -0.65 -6.48
CA SER A 115 1.40 -1.35 -5.35
C SER A 115 2.89 -1.07 -5.23
N LYS A 116 3.58 -0.68 -6.31
CA LYS A 116 4.98 -0.25 -6.26
C LYS A 116 5.17 1.19 -5.80
N LEU A 117 4.26 2.08 -6.19
CA LEU A 117 4.31 3.50 -5.85
C LEU A 117 3.97 3.75 -4.37
N VAL A 118 2.96 3.05 -3.86
CA VAL A 118 2.47 3.23 -2.48
C VAL A 118 2.89 2.11 -1.54
N CYS A 119 3.92 1.32 -1.86
CA CYS A 119 4.45 0.37 -0.87
C CYS A 119 5.28 1.08 0.19
N ASN A 120 5.34 0.48 1.39
CA ASN A 120 6.19 0.97 2.48
C ASN A 120 7.66 1.09 2.09
N SER A 121 8.16 0.24 1.18
CA SER A 121 9.54 0.36 0.68
C SER A 121 9.78 1.65 -0.10
N THR A 122 8.76 2.25 -0.71
CA THR A 122 8.86 3.55 -1.40
C THR A 122 8.48 4.68 -0.45
N LEU A 123 7.34 4.55 0.25
CA LEU A 123 6.83 5.61 1.13
C LEU A 123 7.73 5.90 2.33
N SER A 124 8.48 4.92 2.83
CA SER A 124 9.48 5.14 3.90
C SER A 124 10.57 6.12 3.51
N HIS A 125 11.08 6.03 2.28
CA HIS A 125 12.08 6.95 1.76
C HIS A 125 11.49 8.34 1.51
N VAL A 126 10.23 8.41 1.07
CA VAL A 126 9.50 9.68 0.96
C VAL A 126 9.32 10.33 2.34
N ALA A 127 8.88 9.57 3.33
CA ALA A 127 8.73 10.02 4.72
C ALA A 127 10.05 10.54 5.30
N TRP A 128 11.14 9.85 4.97
CA TRP A 128 12.49 10.24 5.34
C TRP A 128 12.91 11.56 4.68
N ALA A 129 12.64 11.72 3.38
CA ALA A 129 12.90 12.96 2.64
C ALA A 129 12.17 14.17 3.26
N TYR A 130 10.93 13.98 3.70
CA TYR A 130 10.17 14.99 4.44
C TYR A 130 10.52 15.09 5.93
N ARG A 131 11.44 14.27 6.44
CA ARG A 131 11.89 14.29 7.84
C ARG A 131 10.77 13.99 8.84
N LEU A 132 9.80 13.16 8.48
CA LEU A 132 8.65 12.84 9.35
C LEU A 132 9.00 12.04 10.61
N HIS A 133 10.20 11.44 10.65
CA HIS A 133 10.72 10.80 11.85
C HIS A 133 11.00 11.79 12.99
N HIS A 134 11.20 13.08 12.69
CA HIS A 134 11.42 14.09 13.72
C HIS A 134 10.15 14.33 14.54
N GLY A 135 10.27 14.14 15.86
CA GLY A 135 9.15 14.26 16.78
C GLY A 135 8.23 13.04 16.81
N TYR A 136 8.60 11.93 16.15
CA TYR A 136 7.95 10.65 16.37
C TYR A 136 8.10 10.21 17.83
N ARG A 137 7.01 9.71 18.41
CA ARG A 137 6.92 9.31 19.80
C ARG A 137 6.66 7.81 19.90
N HIS A 138 7.53 7.12 20.65
CA HIS A 138 7.44 5.70 20.97
C HIS A 138 7.89 5.45 22.42
N THR A 139 7.40 4.39 23.08
CA THR A 139 7.77 4.10 24.48
C THR A 139 9.18 3.55 24.63
N GLN A 140 9.66 2.82 23.62
CA GLN A 140 11.04 2.37 23.55
C GLN A 140 11.87 3.38 22.76
N GLN A 141 13.08 3.67 23.23
CA GLN A 141 14.09 4.37 22.43
C GLN A 141 14.47 3.49 21.24
N MET A 142 13.87 3.75 20.08
CA MET A 142 14.31 3.12 18.84
C MET A 142 15.61 3.77 18.39
N LYS A 143 16.64 2.95 18.14
CA LYS A 143 17.93 3.43 17.62
C LYS A 143 17.82 3.95 16.18
N SER A 144 16.94 3.32 15.40
CA SER A 144 16.61 3.66 14.01
C SER A 144 15.10 3.42 13.81
N PRO A 145 14.38 4.29 13.08
CA PRO A 145 13.00 3.98 12.72
C PRO A 145 12.98 2.84 11.70
N HIS A 146 12.12 1.84 11.94
CA HIS A 146 11.94 0.75 11.01
C HIS A 146 11.28 1.24 9.70
N GLN A 147 11.65 0.63 8.58
CA GLN A 147 11.16 1.03 7.26
C GLN A 147 9.62 0.99 7.18
N LYS A 148 8.97 -0.05 7.74
CA LYS A 148 7.51 -0.12 7.82
C LYS A 148 6.93 1.12 8.49
N LEU A 149 7.40 1.43 9.69
CA LEU A 149 6.94 2.58 10.47
C LEU A 149 7.09 3.89 9.70
N MET A 150 8.18 4.07 8.96
CA MET A 150 8.36 5.29 8.17
C MET A 150 7.33 5.43 7.05
N GLY A 151 6.96 4.32 6.40
CA GLY A 151 5.82 4.30 5.48
C GLY A 151 4.53 4.69 6.19
N ASP A 152 4.23 4.02 7.31
CA ASP A 152 3.04 4.29 8.13
C ASP A 152 2.99 5.77 8.58
N LEU A 153 4.13 6.40 8.90
CA LEU A 153 4.20 7.81 9.28
C LEU A 153 3.84 8.77 8.14
N PHE A 154 4.21 8.44 6.90
CA PHE A 154 3.80 9.25 5.76
C PHE A 154 2.31 9.14 5.52
N GLU A 155 1.76 7.93 5.55
CA GLU A 155 0.32 7.69 5.45
C GLU A 155 -0.43 8.44 6.55
N ALA A 156 -0.01 8.28 7.81
CA ALA A 156 -0.62 8.96 8.95
C ALA A 156 -0.55 10.50 8.84
N TYR A 157 0.55 11.04 8.33
CA TYR A 157 0.64 12.49 8.10
C TYR A 157 -0.41 12.95 7.08
N ILE A 158 -0.55 12.26 5.95
CA ILE A 158 -1.54 12.59 4.93
C ILE A 158 -2.97 12.46 5.48
N GLY A 159 -3.26 11.39 6.22
CA GLY A 159 -4.56 11.22 6.87
C GLY A 159 -4.89 12.35 7.84
N ALA A 160 -3.94 12.74 8.69
CA ALA A 160 -4.13 13.83 9.66
C ALA A 160 -4.28 15.20 8.99
N ALA A 161 -3.49 15.48 7.95
CA ALA A 161 -3.62 16.71 7.17
C ALA A 161 -4.98 16.81 6.50
N TRP A 162 -5.49 15.70 5.94
CA TRP A 162 -6.81 15.68 5.32
C TRP A 162 -7.93 15.86 6.34
N MET A 163 -7.84 15.21 7.50
CA MET A 163 -8.82 15.35 8.58
C MET A 163 -8.85 16.79 9.13
N ASP A 164 -7.68 17.41 9.35
CA ASP A 164 -7.59 18.83 9.73
C ASP A 164 -8.20 19.74 8.65
N ALA A 165 -7.83 19.53 7.38
CA ALA A 165 -8.34 20.32 6.27
C ALA A 165 -9.86 20.17 6.13
N ARG A 166 -10.42 18.98 6.39
CA ARG A 166 -11.85 18.70 6.37
C ARG A 166 -12.64 19.44 7.43
N GLU A 167 -12.13 19.50 8.65
CA GLU A 167 -12.78 20.30 9.71
C GLU A 167 -12.82 21.79 9.36
N ARG A 168 -11.84 22.24 8.57
CA ARG A 168 -11.75 23.60 8.06
C ARG A 168 -12.47 23.84 6.73
N GLY A 169 -13.01 22.79 6.08
CA GLY A 169 -13.61 22.88 4.74
C GLY A 169 -12.63 23.24 3.61
N THR A 170 -11.39 22.76 3.73
CA THR A 170 -10.23 23.08 2.85
C THR A 170 -9.54 21.81 2.33
N GLU A 171 -10.24 20.68 2.25
CA GLU A 171 -9.74 19.36 1.83
C GLU A 171 -8.98 19.40 0.49
N ARG A 172 -9.39 20.34 -0.37
CA ARG A 172 -8.78 20.58 -1.67
C ARG A 172 -7.28 20.87 -1.59
N GLU A 173 -6.78 21.47 -0.50
CA GLU A 173 -5.35 21.70 -0.29
C GLU A 173 -4.56 20.38 -0.30
N VAL A 174 -5.13 19.32 0.28
CA VAL A 174 -4.52 17.99 0.34
C VAL A 174 -4.69 17.26 -0.98
N ASP A 175 -5.85 17.38 -1.63
CA ASP A 175 -6.08 16.82 -2.97
C ASP A 175 -5.12 17.42 -4.02
N ASP A 176 -4.92 18.73 -3.99
CA ASP A 176 -4.01 19.46 -4.87
C ASP A 176 -2.55 19.04 -4.58
N PHE A 177 -2.17 18.89 -3.31
CA PHE A 177 -0.87 18.31 -2.94
C PHE A 177 -0.69 16.90 -3.51
N LEU A 178 -1.66 15.99 -3.33
CA LEU A 178 -1.54 14.61 -3.81
C LEU A 178 -1.54 14.54 -5.34
N LEU A 179 -2.28 15.43 -6.01
CA LEU A 179 -2.23 15.58 -7.47
C LEU A 179 -0.85 16.03 -7.96
N GLU A 180 -0.25 17.02 -7.29
CA GLU A 180 1.12 17.45 -7.56
C GLU A 180 2.11 16.32 -7.30
N PHE A 181 2.01 15.70 -6.12
CA PHE A 181 2.90 14.65 -5.64
C PHE A 181 3.01 13.49 -6.63
N PHE A 182 1.92 13.07 -7.25
CA PHE A 182 1.92 11.98 -8.26
C PHE A 182 2.21 12.44 -9.70
N LYS A 183 2.67 13.67 -9.93
CA LYS A 183 3.13 14.08 -11.27
C LYS A 183 4.40 13.33 -11.68
N PRO A 184 4.54 12.93 -12.96
CA PRO A 184 5.73 12.25 -13.46
C PRO A 184 7.06 12.99 -13.22
N ALA A 185 7.04 14.32 -13.04
CA ALA A 185 8.22 15.12 -12.73
C ALA A 185 8.93 14.69 -11.42
N HIS A 186 8.19 14.17 -10.44
CA HIS A 186 8.75 13.66 -9.19
C HIS A 186 9.13 12.17 -9.27
N TRP A 187 8.62 11.47 -10.28
CA TRP A 187 8.70 10.02 -10.44
C TRP A 187 9.31 9.66 -11.79
N PRO A 188 10.63 9.85 -11.98
CA PRO A 188 11.26 9.72 -13.29
C PRO A 188 11.11 8.32 -13.92
N GLN A 189 10.95 7.27 -13.09
CA GLN A 189 10.74 5.89 -13.55
C GLN A 189 9.29 5.57 -13.94
N TRP A 190 8.36 6.50 -13.74
CA TRP A 190 6.94 6.30 -14.02
C TRP A 190 6.65 6.01 -15.47
N GLN A 191 7.03 6.91 -16.37
CA GLN A 191 6.75 6.75 -17.79
C GLN A 191 7.47 5.54 -18.39
N PRO A 192 8.79 5.32 -18.16
CA PRO A 192 9.47 4.13 -18.62
C PRO A 192 8.80 2.82 -18.17
N MET A 193 8.42 2.71 -16.89
CA MET A 193 7.79 1.50 -16.38
C MET A 193 6.39 1.28 -16.95
N LEU A 194 5.59 2.35 -17.08
CA LEU A 194 4.27 2.26 -17.72
C LEU A 194 4.39 1.79 -19.17
N GLN A 195 5.31 2.37 -19.96
CA GLN A 195 5.52 1.97 -21.35
C GLN A 195 5.98 0.51 -21.46
N GLU A 196 6.88 0.06 -20.59
CA GLU A 196 7.32 -1.34 -20.56
C GLU A 196 6.18 -2.30 -20.20
N MET A 197 5.30 -1.91 -19.28
CA MET A 197 4.12 -2.71 -18.93
C MET A 197 3.09 -2.74 -20.05
N LEU A 198 2.83 -1.63 -20.74
CA LEU A 198 1.96 -1.60 -21.91
C LEU A 198 2.52 -2.47 -23.04
N ARG A 199 3.85 -2.48 -23.22
CA ARG A 199 4.54 -3.29 -24.23
C ARG A 199 4.50 -4.78 -23.92
N THR A 200 4.78 -5.18 -22.67
CA THR A 200 4.89 -6.61 -22.29
C THR A 200 3.61 -7.23 -21.75
N GLY A 201 2.67 -6.39 -21.32
CA GLY A 201 1.40 -6.77 -20.71
C GLY A 201 0.56 -7.72 -21.58
N PRO A 202 0.36 -7.45 -22.89
CA PRO A 202 -0.41 -8.33 -23.76
C PRO A 202 0.11 -9.77 -23.79
N GLN A 203 1.43 -9.96 -23.86
CA GLN A 203 2.06 -11.28 -23.90
C GLN A 203 1.86 -12.04 -22.58
N LYS A 204 2.08 -11.36 -21.44
CA LYS A 204 1.84 -11.93 -20.10
C LYS A 204 0.37 -12.33 -19.92
N ARG A 205 -0.56 -11.50 -20.37
CA ARG A 205 -2.01 -11.77 -20.30
C ARG A 205 -2.41 -12.96 -21.16
N GLN A 206 -1.89 -13.05 -22.39
CA GLN A 206 -2.12 -14.21 -23.26
C GLN A 206 -1.63 -15.51 -22.61
N GLY A 207 -0.45 -15.50 -21.98
CA GLY A 207 0.07 -16.63 -21.21
C GLY A 207 -0.85 -17.05 -20.06
N LYS A 208 -1.32 -16.10 -19.24
CA LYS A 208 -2.27 -16.37 -18.15
C LYS A 208 -3.60 -16.96 -18.66
N VAL A 209 -4.16 -16.41 -19.74
CA VAL A 209 -5.41 -16.90 -20.34
C VAL A 209 -5.24 -18.31 -20.90
N ALA A 210 -4.14 -18.59 -21.59
CA ALA A 210 -3.82 -19.93 -22.08
C ALA A 210 -3.71 -20.94 -20.93
N GLN A 211 -2.98 -20.57 -19.86
CA GLN A 211 -2.84 -21.42 -18.67
C GLN A 211 -4.20 -21.67 -17.99
N TYR A 212 -5.04 -20.65 -17.86
CA TYR A 212 -6.38 -20.78 -17.28
C TYR A 212 -7.25 -21.74 -18.11
N ARG A 213 -7.24 -21.61 -19.44
CA ARG A 213 -7.97 -22.50 -20.36
C ARG A 213 -7.50 -23.95 -20.22
N LEU A 214 -6.19 -24.17 -20.15
CA LEU A 214 -5.60 -25.49 -19.93
C LEU A 214 -6.06 -26.10 -18.60
N ASN A 215 -6.00 -25.33 -17.51
CA ASN A 215 -6.42 -25.78 -16.18
C ASN A 215 -7.92 -26.10 -16.14
N LYS A 216 -8.75 -25.28 -16.79
CA LYS A 216 -10.21 -25.51 -16.90
C LYS A 216 -10.51 -26.79 -17.67
N ALA A 217 -9.86 -27.00 -18.81
CA ALA A 217 -10.03 -28.21 -19.62
C ALA A 217 -9.61 -29.47 -18.85
N LYS A 218 -8.49 -29.41 -18.09
CA LYS A 218 -8.04 -30.51 -17.23
C LYS A 218 -9.10 -30.86 -16.17
N ARG A 219 -9.64 -29.87 -15.47
CA ARG A 219 -10.71 -30.09 -14.46
C ARG A 219 -11.97 -30.68 -15.07
N GLN A 220 -12.36 -30.24 -16.26
CA GLN A 220 -13.52 -30.78 -16.99
C GLN A 220 -13.29 -32.24 -17.38
N ARG A 221 -12.09 -32.60 -17.85
CA ARG A 221 -11.72 -33.98 -18.16
C ARG A 221 -11.73 -34.87 -16.93
N GLU A 222 -11.15 -34.40 -15.82
CA GLU A 222 -11.16 -35.12 -14.54
C GLU A 222 -12.59 -35.34 -14.02
N ALA A 223 -13.45 -34.33 -14.13
CA ALA A 223 -14.86 -34.46 -13.77
C ALA A 223 -15.60 -35.46 -14.68
N ALA A 224 -15.38 -35.42 -15.99
CA ALA A 224 -15.98 -36.36 -16.93
C ALA A 224 -15.54 -37.82 -16.68
N VAL A 225 -14.25 -38.03 -16.35
CA VAL A 225 -13.73 -39.36 -15.98
C VAL A 225 -14.36 -39.87 -14.69
N LYS A 226 -14.49 -39.01 -13.66
CA LYS A 226 -15.17 -39.38 -12.41
C LYS A 226 -16.63 -39.76 -12.62
N GLU A 227 -17.35 -39.00 -13.44
CA GLU A 227 -18.76 -39.29 -13.74
C GLU A 227 -18.89 -40.59 -14.55
N ALA A 228 -18.05 -40.81 -15.56
CA ALA A 228 -18.04 -42.05 -16.33
C ALA A 228 -17.75 -43.28 -15.45
N ALA A 229 -16.80 -43.17 -14.50
CA ALA A 229 -16.50 -44.23 -13.55
C ALA A 229 -17.68 -44.52 -12.61
N LYS A 230 -18.39 -43.49 -12.16
CA LYS A 230 -19.61 -43.62 -11.36
C LYS A 230 -20.71 -44.36 -12.13
N VAL A 231 -20.97 -43.99 -13.38
CA VAL A 231 -21.97 -44.67 -14.24
C VAL A 231 -21.57 -46.12 -14.50
N ALA A 232 -20.30 -46.40 -14.79
CA ALA A 232 -19.81 -47.77 -14.98
C ALA A 232 -19.96 -48.62 -13.71
N GLY A 233 -19.66 -48.06 -12.53
CA GLY A 233 -19.86 -48.73 -11.25
C GLY A 233 -21.32 -49.05 -10.96
N VAL A 234 -22.23 -48.11 -11.25
CA VAL A 234 -23.69 -48.35 -11.13
C VAL A 234 -24.13 -49.45 -12.08
N LYS A 235 -23.67 -49.45 -13.33
CA LYS A 235 -24.01 -50.48 -14.32
C LYS A 235 -23.54 -51.88 -13.87
N ALA A 236 -22.30 -51.99 -13.39
CA ALA A 236 -21.75 -53.25 -12.87
C ALA A 236 -22.54 -53.78 -11.66
N ALA A 237 -23.00 -52.88 -10.78
CA ALA A 237 -23.85 -53.26 -9.65
C ALA A 237 -25.22 -53.80 -10.10
N VAL A 238 -25.86 -53.16 -11.09
CA VAL A 238 -27.15 -53.60 -11.66
C VAL A 238 -27.02 -54.99 -12.30
N GLU A 239 -25.98 -55.23 -13.09
CA GLU A 239 -25.72 -56.53 -13.73
C GLU A 239 -25.49 -57.65 -12.69
N THR A 240 -24.80 -57.34 -11.58
CA THR A 240 -24.59 -58.28 -10.47
C THR A 240 -25.91 -58.69 -9.81
N VAL A 241 -26.79 -57.72 -9.53
CA VAL A 241 -28.11 -57.98 -8.90
C VAL A 241 -29.00 -58.83 -9.81
N GLN A 242 -29.05 -58.52 -11.11
CA GLN A 242 -29.83 -59.29 -12.08
C GLN A 242 -29.32 -60.73 -12.22
N GLY A 243 -28.00 -60.94 -12.21
CA GLY A 243 -27.40 -62.27 -12.23
C GLY A 243 -27.73 -63.12 -10.99
N SER A 244 -27.85 -62.50 -9.81
CA SER A 244 -28.25 -63.22 -8.58
C SER A 244 -29.71 -63.65 -8.57
N LEU A 245 -30.63 -62.82 -9.09
CA LEU A 245 -32.07 -63.12 -9.11
C LEU A 245 -32.43 -64.22 -10.12
N GLY A 246 -31.67 -64.34 -11.21
CA GLY A 246 -31.86 -65.40 -12.20
C GLY A 246 -31.47 -66.81 -11.72
N ARG A 247 -30.66 -66.93 -10.66
CA ARG A 247 -30.24 -68.23 -10.10
C ARG A 247 -31.17 -68.79 -9.03
N THR A 248 -32.08 -67.99 -8.49
CA THR A 248 -33.03 -68.41 -7.44
C THR A 248 -34.32 -69.03 -7.98
N ASN A 249 -34.53 -69.05 -9.30
CA ASN A 249 -35.74 -69.58 -9.95
C ASN A 249 -35.47 -70.83 -10.83
N ALA A 250 -34.31 -71.47 -10.68
CA ALA A 250 -33.98 -72.75 -11.30
C ALA A 250 -33.77 -73.80 -10.20
#